data_AF-A0A1V5HZ00-F1
#
_entry.id   AF-A0A1V5HZ00-F1
#
_cell.length_a   1.000
_cell.length_b   1.000
_cell.length_c   1.000
_cell.angle_alpha   90.00
_cell.angle_beta   90.00
_cell.angle_gamma   90.00
#
_symmetry.space_group_name_H-M   'P 1'
#
loop_
_entity.id
_entity.type
_entity.pdbx_description
1 polymer ?
#
loop_
_entity_poly.entity_id
_entity_poly.type
_entity_poly.pdbx_seq_one_letter_code
_entity_poly.pdbx_strand_id
1 'polypeptide(L)'
;MSCRSLLVTNNPFLKEISKVCDFVDGSTLDVLRRARDRVHAGWVLLSHPMYGNLRPHQHPYRSILLEEPPAGVAPTDLLSLEYIENAILTYSGQSRKILWPEDVPLDAREDYAFIDAELIKESLSRYGLIKHVRIQHSEKGVRMDGGIE
;
A
#
# COMPACT_ATOMS: atom_id res chain seq x y z
N MET A 1 8.89 20.14 -9.04
CA MET A 1 7.44 19.96 -8.83
C MET A 1 7.25 18.81 -7.86
N SER A 2 6.61 19.02 -6.73
CA SER A 2 6.37 17.96 -5.75
C SER A 2 5.06 17.25 -6.12
N CYS A 3 5.13 16.15 -6.87
CA CYS A 3 3.98 15.24 -6.98
C CYS A 3 3.74 14.63 -5.59
N ARG A 4 2.48 14.61 -5.13
CA ARG A 4 2.13 14.02 -3.82
C ARG A 4 1.61 12.61 -4.04
N SER A 5 2.35 11.61 -3.56
CA SER A 5 1.95 10.21 -3.67
C SER A 5 1.26 9.72 -2.40
N LEU A 6 0.30 8.81 -2.54
CA LEU A 6 -0.53 8.23 -1.48
C LEU A 6 -0.62 6.73 -1.64
N LEU A 7 -0.39 5.98 -0.56
CA LEU A 7 -0.75 4.56 -0.49
C LEU A 7 -2.17 4.41 0.07
N VAL A 8 -3.06 3.73 -0.65
CA VAL A 8 -4.34 3.24 -0.11
C VAL A 8 -4.18 1.75 0.19
N THR A 9 -4.42 1.32 1.42
CA THR A 9 -4.18 -0.07 1.82
C THR A 9 -5.04 -0.50 3.01
N ASN A 10 -5.39 -1.78 3.10
CA ASN A 10 -5.92 -2.42 4.31
C ASN A 10 -4.87 -3.27 5.05
N ASN A 11 -3.61 -3.24 4.60
CA ASN A 11 -2.52 -3.99 5.19
C ASN A 11 -1.89 -3.22 6.37
N PRO A 12 -2.01 -3.71 7.61
CA PRO A 12 -1.50 -3.00 8.79
C PRO A 12 0.02 -2.85 8.78
N PHE A 13 0.76 -3.79 8.20
CA PHE A 13 2.21 -3.68 8.09
C PHE A 13 2.62 -2.49 7.20
N LEU A 14 1.94 -2.31 6.07
CA LEU A 14 2.22 -1.21 5.15
C LEU A 14 1.83 0.16 5.71
N LYS A 15 0.76 0.23 6.52
CA LYS A 15 0.39 1.43 7.27
C LYS A 15 1.54 1.92 8.16
N GLU A 16 2.23 0.99 8.84
CA GLU A 16 3.32 1.34 9.76
C GLU A 16 4.57 1.83 9.03
N ILE A 17 4.88 1.30 7.84
CA ILE A 17 6.11 1.66 7.11
C ILE A 17 5.93 2.82 6.11
N SER A 18 4.69 3.22 5.80
CA SER A 18 4.41 4.23 4.78
C SER A 18 4.33 5.65 5.34
N LYS A 19 4.97 6.63 4.68
CA LYS A 19 4.96 8.05 5.07
C LYS A 19 3.58 8.70 4.94
N VAL A 20 2.86 8.37 3.85
CA VAL A 20 1.55 8.93 3.52
C VAL A 20 0.63 7.76 3.14
N CYS A 21 -0.35 7.49 3.99
CA CYS A 21 -1.20 6.29 3.90
C CYS A 21 -2.66 6.65 4.18
N ASP A 22 -3.57 6.20 3.32
CA ASP A 22 -5.01 6.14 3.54
C ASP A 22 -5.35 4.68 3.90
N PHE A 23 -5.44 4.42 5.21
CA PHE A 23 -5.72 3.07 5.70
C PHE A 23 -7.22 2.79 5.62
N VAL A 24 -7.56 1.63 5.04
CA VAL A 24 -8.93 1.15 4.89
C VAL A 24 -9.14 -0.02 5.84
N ASP A 25 -10.03 0.15 6.81
CA ASP A 25 -10.51 -0.94 7.64
C ASP A 25 -11.63 -1.68 6.89
N GLY A 26 -11.27 -2.77 6.20
CA GLY A 26 -12.19 -3.51 5.35
C GLY A 26 -11.51 -4.45 4.36
N SER A 27 -12.30 -4.89 3.38
CA SER A 27 -11.89 -5.89 2.40
C SER A 27 -11.03 -5.31 1.27
N THR A 28 -10.49 -6.19 0.42
CA THR A 28 -9.81 -5.79 -0.82
C THR A 28 -10.70 -4.96 -1.75
N LEU A 29 -12.01 -5.21 -1.75
CA LEU A 29 -12.97 -4.43 -2.54
C LEU A 29 -13.13 -3.00 -2.01
N ASP A 30 -13.04 -2.81 -0.70
CA ASP A 30 -13.14 -1.49 -0.08
C ASP A 30 -11.89 -0.65 -0.37
N VAL A 31 -10.71 -1.27 -0.42
CA VAL A 31 -9.48 -0.64 -0.91
C VAL A 31 -9.62 -0.20 -2.37
N LEU A 32 -10.12 -1.09 -3.25
CA LEU A 32 -10.33 -0.77 -4.67
C LEU A 32 -11.33 0.39 -4.84
N ARG A 33 -12.44 0.38 -4.09
CA ARG A 33 -13.43 1.47 -4.09
C ARG A 33 -12.83 2.78 -3.60
N ARG A 34 -12.04 2.75 -2.52
CA ARG A 34 -11.36 3.94 -2.02
C ARG A 34 -10.39 4.51 -3.05
N ALA A 35 -9.61 3.67 -3.74
CA ALA A 35 -8.74 4.11 -4.81
C ALA A 35 -9.53 4.70 -5.99
N ARG A 36 -10.66 4.09 -6.39
CA ARG A 36 -11.54 4.64 -7.43
C ARG A 36 -12.06 6.03 -7.05
N ASP A 37 -12.47 6.25 -5.80
CA ASP A 37 -12.94 7.55 -5.35
C ASP A 37 -11.83 8.62 -5.48
N ARG A 38 -10.56 8.26 -5.25
CA ARG A 38 -9.40 9.13 -5.52
C ARG A 38 -9.21 9.40 -7.01
N VAL A 39 -9.34 8.37 -7.85
CA VAL A 39 -9.26 8.52 -9.31
C VAL A 39 -10.34 9.46 -9.85
N HIS A 40 -11.58 9.33 -9.37
CA HIS A 40 -12.66 10.28 -9.68
C HIS A 40 -12.35 11.71 -9.22
N ALA A 41 -11.62 11.87 -8.10
CA ALA A 41 -11.12 13.15 -7.63
C ALA A 41 -9.91 13.68 -8.42
N GLY A 42 -9.48 13.00 -9.49
CA GLY A 42 -8.40 13.41 -10.39
C GLY A 42 -7.05 12.78 -10.08
N TRP A 43 -6.94 11.87 -9.11
CA TRP A 43 -5.68 11.16 -8.85
C TRP A 43 -5.37 10.14 -9.94
N VAL A 44 -4.09 9.84 -10.12
CA VAL A 44 -3.59 8.88 -11.12
C VAL A 44 -3.05 7.65 -10.41
N LEU A 45 -3.31 6.46 -10.96
CA LEU A 45 -2.74 5.20 -10.45
C LEU A 45 -1.25 5.12 -10.81
N LEU A 46 -0.42 4.88 -9.80
CA LEU A 46 1.01 4.59 -9.96
C LEU A 46 1.31 3.09 -9.94
N SER A 47 0.39 2.29 -9.41
CA SER A 47 0.47 0.83 -9.40
C SER A 47 -0.78 0.23 -10.02
N HIS A 48 -0.63 -0.87 -10.75
CA HIS A 48 -1.76 -1.60 -11.28
C HIS A 48 -2.64 -2.17 -10.13
N PRO A 49 -3.97 -2.02 -10.17
CA PRO A 49 -4.85 -2.40 -9.05
C PRO A 49 -5.00 -3.92 -8.86
N MET A 50 -4.67 -4.71 -9.89
CA MET A 50 -4.64 -6.18 -9.82
C MET A 50 -3.20 -6.69 -9.78
N TYR A 51 -2.92 -7.66 -8.91
CA TYR A 51 -1.63 -8.37 -8.92
C TYR A 51 -1.72 -9.60 -9.82
N GLY A 52 -1.40 -9.44 -11.11
CA GLY A 52 -1.23 -10.53 -12.08
C GLY A 52 -2.07 -11.80 -11.84
N ASN A 53 -1.40 -12.91 -11.56
CA ASN A 53 -2.00 -14.25 -11.40
C ASN A 53 -2.60 -14.53 -10.01
N LEU A 54 -2.60 -13.57 -9.09
CA LEU A 54 -3.16 -13.77 -7.74
C LEU A 54 -4.68 -13.67 -7.80
N ARG A 55 -5.36 -14.71 -7.32
CA ARG A 55 -6.82 -14.76 -7.41
C ARG A 55 -7.44 -13.83 -6.37
N PRO A 56 -8.42 -12.98 -6.75
CA PRO A 56 -9.06 -11.99 -5.87
C PRO A 56 -9.55 -12.53 -4.51
N HIS A 57 -10.07 -13.76 -4.51
CA HIS A 57 -10.67 -14.40 -3.34
C HIS A 57 -9.65 -15.06 -2.40
N GLN A 58 -8.35 -15.08 -2.73
CA GLN A 58 -7.35 -15.76 -1.92
C GLN A 58 -6.53 -14.82 -1.04
N HIS A 59 -6.57 -13.52 -1.30
CA HIS A 59 -5.73 -12.54 -0.63
C HIS A 59 -6.61 -11.52 0.09
N PRO A 60 -6.59 -11.47 1.43
CA PRO A 60 -7.40 -10.52 2.19
C PRO A 60 -6.84 -9.08 2.11
N TYR A 61 -5.59 -8.93 1.67
CA TYR A 61 -4.91 -7.65 1.59
C TYR A 61 -4.81 -7.09 0.17
N ARG A 62 -4.87 -5.77 0.09
CA ARG A 62 -4.66 -5.00 -1.13
C ARG A 62 -4.02 -3.66 -0.82
N SER A 63 -3.10 -3.26 -1.70
CA SER A 63 -2.38 -2.01 -1.62
C SER A 63 -2.27 -1.35 -2.99
N ILE A 64 -2.63 -0.06 -3.08
CA ILE A 64 -2.69 0.70 -4.33
C ILE A 64 -2.00 2.04 -4.12
N LEU A 65 -1.03 2.33 -4.98
CA LEU A 65 -0.31 3.59 -5.00
C LEU A 65 -0.94 4.55 -6.00
N LEU A 66 -1.17 5.78 -5.56
CA LEU A 66 -1.70 6.87 -6.40
C LEU A 66 -0.83 8.12 -6.28
N GLU A 67 -0.95 9.00 -7.26
CA GLU A 67 -0.42 10.37 -7.20
C GLU A 67 -1.50 11.41 -7.44
N GLU A 68 -1.40 12.51 -6.70
CA GLU A 68 -2.15 13.73 -6.96
C GLU A 68 -1.39 14.53 -8.04
N PRO A 69 -2.02 14.79 -9.20
CA PRO A 69 -1.38 15.59 -10.23
C PRO A 69 -1.19 17.05 -9.76
N PRO A 70 -0.28 17.82 -10.39
CA PRO A 70 -0.13 19.24 -10.10
C PRO A 70 -1.45 20.01 -10.23
N ALA A 71 -1.65 21.00 -9.36
CA ALA A 71 -2.83 21.86 -9.42
C ALA A 71 -3.00 22.50 -10.81
N GLY A 72 -4.21 22.44 -11.34
CA GLY A 72 -4.53 23.00 -12.67
C GLY A 72 -4.34 22.03 -13.85
N VAL A 73 -3.91 20.78 -13.60
CA VAL A 73 -3.94 19.71 -14.61
C VAL A 73 -5.33 19.05 -14.58
N ALA A 74 -6.07 19.17 -15.68
CA ALA A 74 -7.36 18.53 -15.95
C ALA A 74 -7.16 17.22 -16.76
N PRO A 75 -8.20 16.42 -17.07
CA PRO A 75 -9.33 15.91 -16.28
C PRO A 75 -8.96 14.56 -15.62
N THR A 76 -9.94 13.78 -15.15
CA THR A 76 -9.74 12.38 -14.68
C THR A 76 -8.91 11.56 -15.67
N ASP A 77 -7.86 10.89 -15.19
CA ASP A 77 -7.06 9.97 -16.01
C ASP A 77 -7.90 8.74 -16.40
N LEU A 78 -8.29 8.68 -17.68
CA LEU A 78 -9.20 7.65 -18.19
C LEU A 78 -8.59 6.25 -18.10
N LEU A 79 -7.27 6.13 -18.22
CA LEU A 79 -6.59 4.84 -18.10
C LEU A 79 -6.64 4.32 -16.66
N SER A 80 -6.37 5.18 -15.68
CA SER A 80 -6.55 4.87 -14.26
C SER A 80 -7.99 4.47 -13.95
N LEU A 81 -8.96 5.20 -14.52
CA LEU A 81 -10.38 4.90 -14.34
C LEU A 81 -10.73 3.52 -14.93
N GLU A 82 -10.31 3.22 -16.16
CA GLU A 82 -10.53 1.93 -16.80
C GLU A 82 -9.94 0.79 -15.95
N TYR A 83 -8.69 0.93 -15.50
CA TYR A 83 -8.03 -0.10 -14.71
C TYR A 83 -8.70 -0.34 -13.35
N ILE A 84 -9.09 0.72 -12.64
CA ILE A 84 -9.73 0.54 -11.33
C ILE A 84 -11.14 -0.03 -11.47
N GLU A 85 -11.91 0.38 -12.47
CA GLU A 85 -13.25 -0.17 -12.72
C GLU A 85 -13.19 -1.63 -13.14
N ASN A 86 -12.27 -2.01 -14.03
CA ASN A 86 -12.06 -3.41 -14.42
C ASN A 86 -11.65 -4.28 -13.22
N ALA A 87 -10.81 -3.77 -12.32
CA ALA A 87 -10.45 -4.46 -11.09
C ALA A 87 -11.67 -4.63 -10.17
N ILE A 88 -12.46 -3.57 -9.95
CA ILE A 88 -13.68 -3.62 -9.13
C ILE A 88 -14.67 -4.63 -9.71
N LEU A 89 -14.90 -4.65 -11.02
CA LEU A 89 -15.78 -5.61 -11.68
C LEU A 89 -15.31 -7.06 -11.44
N THR A 90 -14.01 -7.31 -11.61
CA THR A 90 -13.38 -8.63 -11.41
C THR A 90 -13.55 -9.13 -9.97
N TYR A 91 -13.37 -8.26 -8.98
CA TYR A 91 -13.52 -8.60 -7.57
C TYR A 91 -15.00 -8.73 -7.17
N SER A 92 -15.87 -7.84 -7.65
CA SER A 92 -17.31 -7.83 -7.35
C SER A 92 -18.01 -9.09 -7.85
N GLY A 93 -17.61 -9.62 -9.02
CA GLY A 93 -18.10 -10.90 -9.54
C GLY A 93 -17.78 -12.11 -8.64
N GLN A 94 -16.84 -11.95 -7.71
CA GLN A 94 -16.42 -12.96 -6.73
C GLN A 94 -16.69 -12.51 -5.29
N SER A 95 -17.52 -11.49 -5.08
CA SER A 95 -17.78 -10.84 -3.77
C SER A 95 -18.09 -11.82 -2.64
N ARG A 96 -18.88 -12.87 -2.88
CA ARG A 96 -19.19 -13.92 -1.89
C ARG A 96 -17.98 -14.74 -1.41
N LYS A 97 -16.83 -14.61 -2.08
CA LYS A 97 -15.58 -15.31 -1.77
C LYS A 97 -14.47 -14.37 -1.33
N ILE A 98 -14.72 -13.05 -1.28
CA ILE A 98 -13.71 -12.11 -0.81
C ILE A 98 -13.50 -12.34 0.68
N LEU A 99 -12.25 -12.61 1.05
CA LEU A 99 -11.85 -12.78 2.43
C LEU A 99 -11.71 -11.41 3.09
N TRP A 100 -12.24 -11.30 4.30
CA TRP A 100 -11.87 -10.24 5.21
C TRP A 100 -10.60 -10.67 5.95
N PRO A 101 -9.67 -9.75 6.27
CA PRO A 101 -8.51 -10.07 7.09
C PRO A 101 -8.88 -10.85 8.36
N GLU A 102 -9.98 -10.47 9.00
CA GLU A 102 -10.50 -11.03 10.25
C GLU A 102 -10.88 -12.52 10.14
N ASP A 103 -11.33 -12.95 8.95
CA ASP A 103 -11.76 -14.32 8.66
C ASP A 103 -10.58 -15.27 8.39
N VAL A 104 -9.36 -14.71 8.25
CA VAL A 104 -8.14 -15.48 7.99
C VAL A 104 -7.42 -15.79 9.30
N PRO A 105 -6.96 -17.05 9.52
CA PRO A 105 -6.10 -17.40 10.66
C PRO A 105 -4.90 -16.47 10.80
N LEU A 106 -4.49 -16.20 12.04
CA LEU A 106 -3.49 -15.17 12.34
C LEU A 106 -2.13 -15.41 11.65
N ASP A 107 -1.67 -16.65 11.64
CA ASP A 107 -0.43 -17.07 10.96
C ASP A 107 -0.50 -16.83 9.46
N ALA A 108 -1.58 -17.27 8.80
CA ALA A 108 -1.80 -17.03 7.38
C ALA A 108 -1.98 -15.54 7.06
N ARG A 109 -2.54 -14.76 7.99
CA ARG A 109 -2.73 -13.32 7.83
C ARG A 109 -1.39 -12.60 7.72
N GLU A 110 -0.41 -12.94 8.55
CA GLU A 110 0.94 -12.38 8.49
C GLU A 110 1.63 -12.70 7.16
N ASP A 111 1.52 -13.94 6.68
CA ASP A 111 2.05 -14.36 5.38
C ASP A 111 1.43 -13.56 4.23
N TYR A 112 0.11 -13.40 4.22
CA TYR A 112 -0.56 -12.61 3.18
C TYR A 112 -0.19 -11.12 3.25
N ALA A 113 -0.04 -10.57 4.45
CA ALA A 113 0.41 -9.19 4.64
C ALA A 113 1.83 -9.00 4.11
N PHE A 114 2.71 -9.97 4.33
CA PHE A 114 4.07 -9.97 3.79
C PHE A 114 4.08 -10.04 2.26
N ILE A 115 3.29 -10.95 1.66
CA ILE A 115 3.19 -11.07 0.20
C ILE A 115 2.72 -9.76 -0.43
N ASP A 116 1.64 -9.17 0.09
CA ASP A 116 1.11 -7.88 -0.39
C ASP A 116 2.18 -6.77 -0.28
N ALA A 117 2.94 -6.74 0.81
CA ALA A 117 4.01 -5.77 1.01
C ALA A 117 5.15 -5.93 0.01
N GLU A 118 5.65 -7.15 -0.21
CA GLU A 118 6.73 -7.39 -1.18
C GLU A 118 6.30 -7.06 -2.61
N LEU A 119 5.03 -7.28 -2.98
CA LEU A 119 4.51 -6.93 -4.32
C LEU A 119 4.53 -5.42 -4.60
N ILE A 120 4.33 -4.57 -3.58
CA ILE A 120 4.28 -3.12 -3.76
C ILE A 120 5.56 -2.38 -3.33
N LYS A 121 6.46 -3.06 -2.61
CA LYS A 121 7.68 -2.49 -2.02
C LYS A 121 8.52 -1.67 -2.97
N GLU A 122 8.80 -2.19 -4.16
CA GLU A 122 9.61 -1.49 -5.17
C GLU A 122 8.93 -0.20 -5.62
N SER A 123 7.60 -0.21 -5.77
CA SER A 123 6.82 0.99 -6.10
C SER A 123 6.91 2.01 -4.95
N LEU A 124 6.70 1.58 -3.70
CA LEU A 124 6.81 2.48 -2.55
C LEU A 124 8.21 3.11 -2.43
N SER A 125 9.25 2.34 -2.72
CA SER A 125 10.63 2.81 -2.72
C SER A 125 10.86 3.85 -3.82
N ARG A 126 10.46 3.53 -5.07
CA ARG A 126 10.58 4.42 -6.24
C ARG A 126 9.93 5.78 -6.03
N TYR A 127 8.74 5.81 -5.41
CA TYR A 127 8.01 7.05 -5.16
C TYR A 127 8.31 7.66 -3.78
N GLY A 128 9.24 7.09 -3.01
CA GLY A 128 9.73 7.66 -1.76
C GLY A 128 8.74 7.61 -0.58
N LEU A 129 7.79 6.67 -0.59
CA LEU A 129 6.80 6.50 0.50
C LEU A 129 7.30 5.67 1.68
N ILE A 130 8.44 4.99 1.60
CA ILE A 130 8.94 4.19 2.73
C ILE A 130 9.58 5.11 3.78
N LYS A 131 9.15 4.99 5.05
CA LYS A 131 9.80 5.64 6.20
C LYS A 131 11.25 5.13 6.28
N HIS A 132 12.23 6.03 6.23
CA HIS A 132 13.59 5.65 6.56
C HIS A 132 13.66 5.39 8.07
N VAL A 133 13.87 4.14 8.46
CA VAL A 133 14.24 3.82 9.84
C VAL A 133 15.64 4.37 10.05
N ARG A 134 15.75 5.52 10.72
CA ARG A 134 17.04 5.98 11.26
C ARG A 134 17.42 5.04 12.39
N ILE A 135 18.28 4.07 12.12
CA ILE A 135 18.97 3.33 13.17
C ILE A 135 19.88 4.35 13.87
N GLN A 136 19.49 4.78 15.07
CA GLN A 136 20.42 5.47 15.96
C GLN A 136 21.44 4.44 16.43
N HIS A 137 22.63 4.43 15.80
CA HIS A 137 23.78 3.77 16.38
C HIS A 137 24.17 4.56 17.64
N SER A 138 23.74 4.06 18.80
CA SER A 138 24.34 4.41 20.09
C SER A 138 25.73 3.75 20.12
N GLU A 139 26.75 4.43 19.62
CA GLU A 139 28.14 4.13 19.99
C GLU A 139 28.29 4.39 21.49
N LYS A 140 28.10 3.34 22.30
CA LYS A 140 28.59 3.36 23.69
C LYS A 140 30.12 3.30 23.61
N GLY A 141 30.74 4.46 23.77
CA GLY A 141 32.19 4.59 23.94
C GLY A 141 32.66 3.67 25.07
N VAL A 142 33.54 2.74 24.72
CA VAL A 142 34.35 2.00 25.67
C VAL A 142 35.31 3.01 26.31
N ARG A 143 35.06 3.33 27.59
CA ARG A 143 36.07 3.99 28.43
C ARG A 143 37.12 2.94 28.76
N MET A 144 38.32 3.15 28.22
CA MET A 144 39.53 2.45 28.64
C MET A 144 40.01 3.12 29.92
N ASP A 145 39.63 2.57 31.06
CA ASP A 145 40.17 2.98 32.35
C ASP A 145 41.54 2.30 32.50
N GLY A 146 42.55 2.91 31.90
CA GLY A 146 43.94 2.69 32.27
C GLY A 146 44.25 3.50 33.53
N GLY A 147 44.42 2.81 34.65
CA GLY A 147 44.88 3.38 35.91
C GLY A 147 45.84 2.41 36.57
N ILE A 148 47.13 2.70 36.43
CA ILE A 148 48.24 2.10 37.17
C ILE A 148 48.22 2.74 38.56
N GLU A 149 48.09 1.92 39.61
CA GLU A 149 48.81 2.01 40.88
C GLU A 149 48.64 0.71 41.69
#